data_AF-A0A1H9LHV7-F1
#
_entry.id   AF-A0A1H9LHV7-F1
#
_cell.length_a   1.000
_cell.length_b   1.000
_cell.length_c   1.000
_cell.angle_alpha   90.00
_cell.angle_beta   90.00
_cell.angle_gamma   90.00
#
_symmetry.space_group_name_H-M   'P 1'
#
loop_
_entity.id
_entity.type
_entity.pdbx_description
1 polymer ?
#
loop_
_entity_poly.entity_id
_entity_poly.type
_entity_poly.pdbx_seq_one_letter_code
_entity_poly.pdbx_strand_id
1 'polypeptide(L)'
;MRCLSPAWFTVAFSLSYIVVFALDLALFLYYPLRREFHLSSLSEPSAGPAMHWYGLLASATCIGLLASLLLRDHWIPARLTQWLWLTPVSTMLASLYLLRHFFV
;
A
#
# COMPACT_ATOMS: atom_id res chain seq x y z
N MET A 1 20.54 -7.82 -17.75
CA MET A 1 19.09 -7.81 -17.45
C MET A 1 18.88 -6.87 -16.28
N ARG A 2 18.06 -5.81 -16.40
CA ARG A 2 17.73 -4.94 -15.27
C ARG A 2 16.75 -5.71 -14.39
N CYS A 3 17.20 -6.19 -13.23
CA CYS A 3 16.31 -6.75 -12.23
C CYS A 3 15.61 -5.61 -11.48
N LEU A 4 14.38 -5.85 -11.03
CA LEU A 4 13.63 -5.01 -10.11
C LEU A 4 14.47 -4.73 -8.85
N SER A 5 14.55 -3.47 -8.40
CA SER A 5 15.17 -3.10 -7.13
C SER A 5 14.27 -3.46 -5.94
N PRO A 6 14.64 -4.42 -5.08
CA PRO A 6 13.82 -4.79 -3.92
C PRO A 6 13.84 -3.71 -2.83
N ALA A 7 14.95 -2.97 -2.73
CA ALA A 7 15.12 -1.90 -1.76
C ALA A 7 14.17 -0.72 -2.07
N TRP A 8 14.13 -0.29 -3.33
CA TRP A 8 13.22 0.77 -3.76
C TRP A 8 11.76 0.32 -3.75
N PHE A 9 11.46 -0.95 -4.05
CA PHE A 9 10.13 -1.49 -3.86
C PHE A 9 9.69 -1.35 -2.40
N THR A 10 10.50 -1.85 -1.46
CA THR A 10 10.19 -1.83 -0.02
C THR A 10 9.93 -0.42 0.49
N VAL A 11 10.84 0.53 0.16
CA VAL A 11 10.72 1.93 0.59
C VAL A 11 9.48 2.58 -0.01
N ALA A 12 9.31 2.51 -1.33
CA ALA A 12 8.24 3.20 -2.02
C ALA A 12 6.87 2.58 -1.70
N PHE A 13 6.75 1.25 -1.66
CA PHE A 13 5.55 0.57 -1.21
C PHE A 13 5.17 1.01 0.21
N SER A 14 6.10 0.93 1.15
CA SER A 14 5.84 1.23 2.57
C SER A 14 5.38 2.67 2.76
N LEU A 15 6.10 3.64 2.18
CA LEU A 15 5.76 5.06 2.34
C LEU A 15 4.48 5.43 1.60
N SER A 16 4.29 4.92 0.38
CA SER A 16 3.06 5.18 -0.38
C SER A 16 1.83 4.54 0.25
N TYR A 17 1.97 3.37 0.88
CA TYR A 17 0.86 2.73 1.58
C TYR A 17 0.29 3.61 2.69
N ILE A 18 1.13 4.34 3.45
CA ILE A 18 0.65 5.29 4.46
C ILE A 18 -0.23 6.37 3.81
N VAL A 19 0.23 6.94 2.69
CA VAL A 19 -0.49 8.02 1.99
C VAL A 19 -1.79 7.51 1.38
N VAL A 20 -1.73 6.38 0.67
CA VAL A 20 -2.89 5.73 0.05
C VAL A 20 -3.93 5.36 1.11
N PHE A 21 -3.48 4.82 2.25
CA PHE A 21 -4.36 4.46 3.36
C PHE A 21 -5.00 5.68 4.02
N ALA A 22 -4.23 6.74 4.29
CA ALA A 22 -4.73 7.96 4.91
C ALA A 22 -5.75 8.73 4.06
N LEU A 23 -5.62 8.63 2.73
CA LEU A 23 -6.49 9.31 1.76
C LEU A 23 -7.56 8.39 1.14
N ASP A 24 -7.63 7.13 1.58
CA ASP A 24 -8.51 6.09 1.05
C ASP A 24 -8.47 5.94 -0.49
N LEU A 25 -7.26 5.95 -1.06
CA LEU A 25 -7.02 5.86 -2.51
C LEU A 25 -6.98 4.41 -3.01
N ALA A 26 -8.03 3.64 -2.69
CA ALA A 26 -8.14 2.25 -3.11
C ALA A 26 -8.34 2.15 -4.63
N LEU A 27 -7.52 1.35 -5.32
CA LEU A 27 -7.64 1.15 -6.77
C LEU A 27 -8.96 0.48 -7.17
N PHE A 28 -9.47 -0.37 -6.29
CA PHE A 28 -10.73 -1.10 -6.42
C PHE A 28 -11.24 -1.49 -5.04
N LEU A 29 -12.52 -1.85 -4.98
CA LEU A 29 -13.22 -2.29 -3.79
C LEU A 29 -13.59 -3.76 -3.94
N TYR A 30 -13.43 -4.54 -2.88
CA TYR A 30 -13.87 -5.94 -2.86
C TYR A 30 -15.14 -6.10 -2.03
N TYR A 31 -16.17 -6.72 -2.60
CA TYR A 31 -17.44 -6.99 -1.91
C TYR A 31 -17.52 -8.48 -1.54
N PRO A 32 -17.23 -8.87 -0.28
CA PRO A 32 -17.09 -10.28 0.10
C PRO A 32 -18.40 -11.08 0.00
N LEU A 33 -19.56 -10.44 0.21
CA LEU A 33 -20.86 -11.10 0.08
C LEU A 33 -21.17 -11.52 -1.35
N ARG A 34 -20.70 -10.74 -2.33
CA ARG A 34 -20.86 -11.04 -3.77
C ARG A 34 -19.63 -11.73 -4.39
N ARG A 35 -18.48 -11.67 -3.71
CA ARG A 35 -17.16 -12.14 -4.17
C ARG A 35 -16.69 -11.43 -5.45
N GLU A 36 -16.93 -10.13 -5.53
CA GLU A 36 -16.66 -9.32 -6.72
C GLU A 36 -15.74 -8.13 -6.42
N PHE A 37 -15.02 -7.69 -7.44
CA PHE A 37 -14.23 -6.46 -7.42
C PHE A 37 -14.93 -5.38 -8.24
N HIS A 38 -14.96 -4.15 -7.72
CA HIS A 38 -15.60 -3.01 -8.36
C HIS A 38 -14.68 -1.78 -8.30
N LEU A 39 -14.66 -0.98 -9.36
CA LEU A 39 -13.86 0.26 -9.40
C LEU A 39 -14.49 1.42 -8.64
N SER A 40 -15.77 1.31 -8.30
CA SER A 40 -16.53 2.33 -7.56
C SER A 40 -17.46 1.67 -6.55
N SER A 41 -17.93 2.45 -5.58
CA SER A 41 -18.86 1.98 -4.57
C SER A 41 -20.19 1.58 -5.19
N LEU A 42 -20.67 0.38 -4.86
CA LEU A 42 -22.03 -0.04 -5.13
C LEU A 42 -22.98 0.63 -4.13
N SER A 43 -24.06 1.23 -4.66
CA SER A 43 -25.12 1.87 -3.86
C SER A 43 -26.17 0.87 -3.36
N GLU A 44 -26.14 -0.39 -3.82
CA GLU A 44 -27.12 -1.41 -3.46
C GLU A 44 -26.91 -1.88 -2.00
N PRO A 45 -27.92 -1.76 -1.12
CA PRO A 45 -27.78 -2.19 0.29
C PRO A 45 -27.45 -3.67 0.46
N SER A 46 -27.88 -4.51 -0.49
CA SER A 46 -27.63 -5.96 -0.49
C SER A 46 -26.18 -6.33 -0.80
N ALA A 47 -25.35 -5.39 -1.29
CA ALA A 47 -23.94 -5.64 -1.57
C ALA A 47 -23.09 -5.82 -0.30
N GLY A 48 -23.55 -5.29 0.84
CA GLY A 48 -22.81 -5.27 2.10
C GLY A 48 -21.62 -4.29 2.09
N PRO A 49 -20.79 -4.30 3.16
CA PRO A 49 -19.67 -3.38 3.27
C PRO A 49 -18.55 -3.72 2.28
N ALA A 50 -18.01 -2.69 1.64
CA ALA A 50 -16.83 -2.79 0.79
C ALA A 50 -15.57 -3.00 1.63
N MET A 51 -14.68 -3.87 1.16
CA MET A 51 -13.34 -4.06 1.70
C MET A 51 -12.32 -3.29 0.86
N HIS A 52 -11.77 -2.20 1.41
CA HIS A 52 -10.85 -1.30 0.71
C HIS A 52 -9.39 -1.78 0.71
N TRP A 53 -8.98 -2.53 1.74
CA TRP A 53 -7.59 -2.97 1.96
C TRP A 53 -6.89 -3.63 0.75
N TYR A 54 -7.59 -4.44 -0.06
CA TYR A 54 -7.02 -5.03 -1.27
C TYR A 54 -6.68 -3.97 -2.32
N GLY A 55 -7.57 -3.01 -2.55
CA GLY A 55 -7.35 -1.90 -3.48
C GLY A 55 -6.26 -0.95 -3.00
N LEU A 56 -6.19 -0.68 -1.69
CA LEU A 56 -5.11 0.11 -1.10
C LEU A 56 -3.75 -0.56 -1.30
N LEU A 57 -3.68 -1.88 -1.07
CA LEU A 57 -2.48 -2.67 -1.30
C LEU A 57 -2.08 -2.67 -2.78
N ALA A 58 -3.04 -2.76 -3.69
CA ALA A 58 -2.80 -2.67 -5.13
C ALA A 58 -2.24 -1.30 -5.54
N SER A 59 -2.82 -0.19 -5.08
CA SER A 59 -2.34 1.17 -5.36
C SER A 59 -0.89 1.36 -4.90
N ALA A 60 -0.57 0.98 -3.66
CA ALA A 60 0.79 1.06 -3.14
C ALA A 60 1.77 0.14 -3.89
N THR A 61 1.31 -1.04 -4.31
CA THR A 61 2.11 -1.98 -5.13
C THR A 61 2.46 -1.38 -6.48
N CYS A 62 1.53 -0.71 -7.16
CA CYS A 62 1.82 -0.02 -8.41
C CYS A 62 2.94 1.01 -8.23
N ILE A 63 2.89 1.82 -7.17
CA ILE A 63 3.92 2.82 -6.86
C ILE A 63 5.26 2.15 -6.53
N GLY A 64 5.23 1.10 -5.71
CA GLY A 64 6.42 0.31 -5.36
C GLY A 64 7.09 -0.30 -6.59
N LEU A 65 6.31 -0.90 -7.50
CA LEU A 65 6.82 -1.48 -8.74
C LEU A 65 7.40 -0.42 -9.67
N LEU A 66 6.72 0.72 -9.84
CA LEU A 66 7.25 1.84 -10.63
C LEU A 66 8.59 2.33 -10.08
N ALA A 67 8.70 2.53 -8.77
CA ALA A 67 9.96 2.92 -8.14
C ALA A 67 11.05 1.85 -8.32
N SER A 68 10.70 0.57 -8.15
CA SER A 68 11.60 -0.57 -8.33
C SER A 68 12.18 -0.69 -9.74
N LEU A 69 11.40 -0.30 -10.76
CA LEU A 69 11.81 -0.30 -12.17
C LEU A 69 12.66 0.91 -12.56
N LEU A 70 12.35 2.08 -11.99
CA LEU A 70 12.94 3.36 -12.39
C LEU A 70 14.20 3.72 -11.60
N LEU A 71 14.28 3.32 -10.33
CA LEU A 71 15.34 3.70 -9.40
C LEU A 71 16.41 2.60 -9.29
N ARG A 72 17.64 2.99 -8.93
CA ARG A 72 18.79 2.06 -8.86
C ARG A 72 19.29 1.90 -7.43
N ASP A 73 19.69 0.68 -7.06
CA ASP A 73 20.10 0.36 -5.69
C ASP A 73 21.26 1.23 -5.18
N HIS A 74 22.22 1.61 -6.03
CA HIS A 74 23.34 2.45 -5.62
C HIS A 74 22.94 3.89 -5.25
N TRP A 75 21.68 4.29 -5.49
CA TRP A 75 21.13 5.55 -4.98
C TRP A 75 20.79 5.47 -3.50
N ILE A 76 20.67 4.25 -2.94
CA ILE A 76 20.53 4.03 -1.50
C ILE A 76 21.95 3.81 -0.94
N PRO A 77 22.43 4.69 -0.04
CA PRO A 77 23.72 4.50 0.59
C PRO A 77 23.78 3.16 1.34
N ALA A 78 24.90 2.44 1.26
CA ALA A 78 25.04 1.13 1.92
C ALA A 78 24.75 1.18 3.44
N ARG A 79 25.05 2.31 4.09
CA ARG A 79 24.73 2.55 5.50
C ARG A 79 23.22 2.59 5.77
N LEU A 80 22.38 2.96 4.81
CA LEU A 80 20.92 2.98 4.92
C LEU A 80 20.29 1.63 4.62
N THR A 81 20.95 0.78 3.83
CA THR A 81 20.45 -0.56 3.48
C THR A 81 20.15 -1.42 4.73
N GLN A 82 21.00 -1.33 5.76
CA GLN A 82 20.80 -2.05 7.03
C GLN A 82 19.59 -1.57 7.84
N TRP A 83 19.05 -0.39 7.52
CA TRP A 83 17.90 0.22 8.22
C TRP A 83 16.61 0.15 7.40
N LEU A 84 16.62 -0.46 6.21
CA LEU A 84 15.43 -0.52 5.35
C LEU A 84 14.24 -1.21 6.03
N TRP A 85 14.48 -2.11 6.98
CA TRP A 85 13.43 -2.75 7.78
C TRP A 85 12.62 -1.75 8.63
N LEU A 86 13.17 -0.57 8.94
CA LEU A 86 12.43 0.48 9.63
C LEU A 86 11.28 1.02 8.77
N THR A 87 11.35 0.89 7.45
CA THR A 87 10.29 1.40 6.56
C THR A 87 8.96 0.66 6.75
N PRO A 88 8.85 -0.68 6.62
CA PRO A 88 7.59 -1.37 6.88
C PRO A 88 7.15 -1.28 8.35
N VAL A 89 8.09 -1.25 9.31
CA VAL A 89 7.76 -1.06 10.74
C VAL A 89 7.10 0.30 10.97
N SER A 90 7.67 1.37 10.40
CA SER A 90 7.10 2.71 10.51
C SER A 90 5.72 2.78 9.84
N THR A 91 5.56 2.12 8.69
CA THR A 91 4.26 2.01 8.02
C THR A 91 3.22 1.27 8.87
N MET A 92 3.59 0.16 9.51
CA MET A 92 2.69 -0.52 10.44
C MET A 92 2.25 0.39 11.60
N LEU A 93 3.21 1.08 12.24
CA LEU A 93 2.90 2.00 13.33
C LEU A 93 2.00 3.16 12.87
N ALA A 94 2.26 3.71 11.69
CA ALA A 94 1.43 4.75 11.10
C ALA A 94 0.00 4.24 10.80
N SER A 95 -0.14 3.06 10.20
CA SER A 95 -1.45 2.44 9.94
C SER A 95 -2.22 2.15 11.23
N LEU A 96 -1.57 1.66 12.28
CA LEU A 96 -2.17 1.46 13.60
C LEU A 96 -2.64 2.78 14.20
N TYR A 97 -1.80 3.82 14.11
CA TYR A 97 -2.18 5.15 14.56
C TYR A 97 -3.41 5.65 13.80
N LEU A 98 -3.49 5.51 12.49
CA LEU A 98 -4.66 5.93 11.70
C LEU A 98 -5.92 5.11 12.05
N LEU A 99 -5.77 3.80 12.25
CA LEU A 99 -6.86 2.90 12.65
C LEU A 99 -7.39 3.17 14.06
N ARG A 100 -6.63 3.84 14.93
CA ARG A 100 -7.04 4.11 16.31
C ARG A 100 -8.41 4.78 16.41
N HIS A 101 -8.80 5.56 15.40
CA HIS A 101 -10.10 6.25 15.36
C HIS A 101 -11.29 5.28 15.42
N PHE A 102 -11.13 4.03 14.96
CA PHE A 102 -12.20 3.03 15.02
C PHE A 102 -12.32 2.33 16.39
N PHE A 103 -11.33 2.49 17.27
CA PHE A 103 -11.23 1.77 18.54
C PHE A 103 -11.39 2.67 19.78
N VAL A 104 -11.50 3.99 19.58
CA VAL A 104 -11.69 5.00 20.62
C VAL A 104 -13.03 5.67 20.39
#